data_AF-A0A9D1MFI9-F1
#
_entry.id   AF-A0A9D1MFI9-F1
#
_cell.length_a   1.000
_cell.length_b   1.000
_cell.length_c   1.000
_cell.angle_alpha   90.00
_cell.angle_beta   90.00
_cell.angle_gamma   90.00
#
_symmetry.space_group_name_H-M   'P 1'
#
loop_
_entity.id
_entity.type
_entity.pdbx_description
1 polymer ?
#
loop_
_entity_poly.entity_id
_entity_poly.type
_entity_poly.pdbx_seq_one_letter_code
_entity_poly.pdbx_strand_id
1 'polypeptide(L)'
;EISESANGKAAGREDGDGKISAGKDGRSGKRTQSYAKTVLYIYPRLERIAADYGEHIRHRAIFSYENRTAERAAEYLAEEILKKRAIEALKERVDAALKKLNDEERFLLEVRYFGRKKKLREFLEAGTERPGSERSYYRKQERLLKKVISAFSGVGLTEEAFFREYRGFGWMMSACRQIGSGRECAAVRRERQTLTELGAVPVRLPFDGPIAASGGKESLRISG
;
A
#
# COMPACT_ATOMS: atom_id res chain seq x y z
N GLU A 1 82.53 17.46 -6.30
CA GLU A 1 82.41 18.92 -6.55
C GLU A 1 80.93 19.32 -6.46
N ILE A 2 80.64 20.56 -6.06
CA ILE A 2 79.49 21.41 -6.46
C ILE A 2 78.08 20.76 -6.33
N SER A 3 77.24 21.00 -5.31
CA SER A 3 76.61 22.25 -4.79
C SER A 3 75.35 22.74 -5.54
N GLU A 4 74.52 23.50 -4.82
CA GLU A 4 73.23 24.14 -5.21
C GLU A 4 71.97 23.24 -5.20
N SER A 5 70.83 23.51 -4.54
CA SER A 5 70.18 24.65 -3.84
C SER A 5 68.94 25.23 -4.55
N ALA A 6 67.77 24.86 -4.01
CA ALA A 6 66.56 25.69 -3.75
C ALA A 6 65.92 26.59 -4.85
N ASN A 7 64.72 26.19 -5.30
CA ASN A 7 63.47 26.99 -5.37
C ASN A 7 62.33 26.11 -5.98
N GLY A 8 61.02 26.33 -5.79
CA GLY A 8 60.32 27.27 -4.89
C GLY A 8 58.79 27.25 -5.11
N LYS A 9 58.03 27.04 -4.02
CA LYS A 9 56.72 27.65 -3.63
C LYS A 9 55.47 27.64 -4.57
N ALA A 10 54.32 27.38 -3.93
CA ALA A 10 52.90 27.65 -4.33
C ALA A 10 52.26 26.74 -5.41
N ALA A 11 50.94 26.54 -5.50
CA ALA A 11 49.77 26.53 -4.59
C ALA A 11 48.50 26.37 -5.48
N GLY A 12 47.48 25.61 -5.04
CA GLY A 12 46.19 25.36 -5.76
C GLY A 12 45.96 23.85 -5.96
N ARG A 13 44.83 23.20 -5.58
CA ARG A 13 43.39 23.42 -5.87
C ARG A 13 43.06 23.43 -7.37
N GLU A 14 41.96 22.86 -7.88
CA GLU A 14 40.87 21.95 -7.42
C GLU A 14 40.12 21.53 -8.73
N ASP A 15 39.41 20.40 -8.91
CA ASP A 15 39.04 19.20 -8.14
C ASP A 15 38.80 18.04 -9.17
N GLY A 16 38.58 16.78 -8.75
CA GLY A 16 38.31 15.67 -9.69
C GLY A 16 37.87 14.31 -9.14
N ASP A 17 37.69 14.14 -7.82
CA ASP A 17 37.31 12.84 -7.26
C ASP A 17 35.81 12.56 -7.50
N GLY A 18 35.53 11.76 -8.53
CA GLY A 18 34.20 11.50 -9.07
C GLY A 18 33.27 10.78 -8.08
N LYS A 19 32.66 11.53 -7.16
CA LYS A 19 31.55 11.06 -6.32
C LYS A 19 30.36 10.64 -7.18
N ILE A 20 30.30 9.36 -7.52
CA ILE A 20 29.08 8.68 -7.96
C ILE A 20 28.12 8.71 -6.76
N SER A 21 27.32 9.79 -6.69
CA SER A 21 26.31 9.95 -5.65
C SER A 21 25.24 8.87 -5.81
N ALA A 22 25.09 8.02 -4.81
CA ALA A 22 24.15 6.89 -4.79
C ALA A 22 22.69 7.37 -4.63
N GLY A 23 22.15 8.05 -5.64
CA GLY A 23 20.77 8.57 -5.67
C GLY A 23 19.69 7.51 -5.93
N LYS A 24 19.88 6.24 -5.53
CA LYS A 24 19.11 5.10 -6.09
C LYS A 24 18.18 4.35 -5.13
N ASP A 25 18.21 4.59 -3.82
CA ASP A 25 17.39 3.82 -2.86
C ASP A 25 16.03 4.45 -2.49
N GLY A 26 15.89 5.77 -2.60
CA GLY A 26 14.66 6.47 -2.21
C GLY A 26 13.43 6.15 -3.09
N ARG A 27 13.62 5.57 -4.28
CA ARG A 27 12.56 5.31 -5.27
C ARG A 27 12.18 3.84 -5.42
N SER A 28 13.07 2.91 -5.06
CA SER A 28 12.73 1.48 -4.88
C SER A 28 11.93 1.32 -3.60
N GLY A 29 12.47 1.72 -2.45
CA GLY A 29 11.81 1.55 -1.14
C GLY A 29 10.39 2.14 -1.05
N LYS A 30 10.12 3.25 -1.75
CA LYS A 30 8.75 3.81 -1.87
C LYS A 30 7.80 2.89 -2.66
N ARG A 31 8.25 2.25 -3.74
CA ARG A 31 7.44 1.28 -4.50
C ARG A 31 7.24 -0.01 -3.73
N THR A 32 8.28 -0.48 -3.03
CA THR A 32 8.23 -1.67 -2.18
C THR A 32 7.21 -1.50 -1.05
N GLN A 33 7.17 -0.32 -0.41
CA GLN A 33 6.12 0.01 0.55
C GLN A 33 4.74 0.18 -0.11
N SER A 34 4.68 0.64 -1.36
CA SER A 34 3.41 0.86 -2.06
C SER A 34 2.71 -0.46 -2.41
N TYR A 35 3.40 -1.47 -2.94
CA TYR A 35 2.75 -2.76 -3.22
C TYR A 35 2.29 -3.42 -1.92
N ALA A 36 3.12 -3.44 -0.87
CA ALA A 36 2.79 -4.09 0.39
C ALA A 36 1.56 -3.46 1.06
N LYS A 37 1.50 -2.12 1.12
CA LYS A 37 0.30 -1.39 1.54
C LYS A 37 -0.93 -1.70 0.67
N THR A 38 -0.75 -1.81 -0.65
CA THR A 38 -1.84 -2.12 -1.60
C THR A 38 -2.46 -3.48 -1.28
N VAL A 39 -1.62 -4.50 -1.14
CA VAL A 39 -2.02 -5.86 -0.74
C VAL A 39 -2.78 -5.84 0.59
N LEU A 40 -2.25 -5.14 1.61
CA LEU A 40 -2.91 -5.04 2.92
C LEU A 40 -4.28 -4.32 2.88
N TYR A 41 -4.43 -3.25 2.09
CA TYR A 41 -5.72 -2.57 1.95
C TYR A 41 -6.76 -3.37 1.17
N ILE A 42 -6.34 -4.22 0.24
CA ILE A 42 -7.24 -5.06 -0.58
C ILE A 42 -7.59 -6.35 0.16
N TYR A 43 -6.68 -6.90 0.96
CA TYR A 43 -6.81 -8.19 1.65
C TYR A 43 -8.19 -8.48 2.29
N PRO A 44 -8.81 -7.58 3.06
CA PRO A 44 -10.14 -7.82 3.65
C PRO A 44 -11.27 -8.03 2.64
N ARG A 45 -11.05 -7.66 1.38
CA ARG A 45 -12.01 -7.73 0.28
C ARG A 45 -11.69 -8.84 -0.72
N LEU A 46 -10.51 -9.47 -0.66
CA LEU A 46 -10.09 -10.50 -1.64
C LEU A 46 -11.09 -11.65 -1.74
N GLU A 47 -11.64 -12.08 -0.61
CA GLU A 47 -12.65 -13.16 -0.54
C GLU A 47 -13.93 -12.78 -1.27
N ARG A 48 -14.45 -11.56 -1.04
CA ARG A 48 -15.62 -11.07 -1.79
C ARG A 48 -15.30 -10.87 -3.27
N ILE A 49 -14.13 -10.32 -3.61
CA ILE A 49 -13.71 -10.14 -5.01
C ILE A 49 -13.63 -11.50 -5.72
N ALA A 50 -13.11 -12.55 -5.09
CA ALA A 50 -13.08 -13.90 -5.66
C ALA A 50 -14.48 -14.50 -5.84
N ALA A 51 -15.42 -14.22 -4.93
CA ALA A 51 -16.83 -14.57 -5.09
C ALA A 51 -17.50 -13.80 -6.24
N ASP A 52 -17.31 -12.48 -6.31
CA ASP A 52 -17.80 -11.58 -7.37
C ASP A 52 -17.32 -12.09 -8.76
N TYR A 53 -16.04 -12.47 -8.89
CA TYR A 53 -15.51 -13.14 -10.11
C TYR A 53 -16.20 -14.48 -10.38
N GLY A 54 -16.45 -15.30 -9.35
CA GLY A 54 -17.13 -16.59 -9.49
C GLY A 54 -18.56 -16.47 -10.02
N GLU A 55 -19.32 -15.48 -9.55
CA GLU A 55 -20.66 -15.18 -10.05
C GLU A 55 -20.63 -14.63 -11.47
N HIS A 56 -19.71 -13.70 -11.76
CA HIS A 56 -19.51 -13.17 -13.11
C HIS A 56 -19.20 -14.28 -14.13
N ILE A 57 -18.28 -15.20 -13.81
CA ILE A 57 -17.95 -16.37 -14.65
C ILE A 57 -19.20 -17.22 -14.90
N ARG A 58 -20.01 -17.52 -13.87
CA ARG A 58 -21.26 -18.30 -14.01
C ARG A 58 -22.26 -17.60 -14.92
N HIS A 59 -22.55 -16.32 -14.69
CA HIS A 59 -23.47 -15.55 -15.53
C HIS A 59 -22.98 -15.49 -16.99
N ARG A 60 -21.69 -15.23 -17.22
CA ARG A 60 -21.11 -15.17 -18.57
C ARG A 60 -21.07 -16.53 -19.26
N ALA A 61 -20.99 -17.64 -18.52
CA ALA A 61 -21.11 -18.98 -19.08
C ALA A 61 -22.56 -19.31 -19.48
N ILE A 62 -23.55 -18.93 -18.66
CA ILE A 62 -24.98 -19.13 -18.95
C ILE A 62 -25.37 -18.34 -20.22
N PHE A 63 -25.03 -17.06 -20.31
CA PHE A 63 -25.33 -16.20 -21.47
C PHE A 63 -24.31 -16.29 -22.61
N SER A 64 -23.48 -17.35 -22.65
CA SER A 64 -22.43 -17.48 -23.67
C SER A 64 -22.97 -17.69 -25.10
N TYR A 65 -24.20 -18.20 -25.22
CA TYR A 65 -24.85 -18.50 -26.50
C TYR A 65 -25.31 -17.24 -27.27
N GLU A 66 -25.46 -16.09 -26.62
CA GLU A 66 -26.19 -14.95 -27.20
C GLU A 66 -25.38 -14.13 -28.22
N ASN A 67 -24.06 -14.06 -28.10
CA ASN A 67 -23.27 -13.02 -28.79
C ASN A 67 -21.80 -13.37 -29.13
N ARG A 68 -21.39 -14.66 -29.13
CA ARG A 68 -20.01 -15.06 -29.47
C ARG A 68 -19.95 -16.43 -30.17
N THR A 69 -18.86 -16.66 -30.91
CA THR A 69 -18.44 -18.03 -31.24
C THR A 69 -18.03 -18.78 -29.97
N ALA A 70 -18.26 -20.09 -29.92
CA ALA A 70 -17.98 -20.92 -28.74
C ALA A 70 -16.53 -20.78 -28.26
N GLU A 71 -15.57 -20.70 -29.20
CA GLU A 71 -14.14 -20.49 -28.93
C GLU A 71 -13.88 -19.19 -28.16
N ARG A 72 -14.37 -18.04 -28.65
CA ARG A 72 -14.21 -16.72 -28.00
C ARG A 72 -14.98 -16.57 -26.69
N ALA A 73 -15.96 -17.44 -26.44
CA ALA A 73 -16.59 -17.57 -25.14
C ALA A 73 -15.69 -18.38 -24.18
N ALA A 74 -15.17 -19.53 -24.64
CA ALA A 74 -14.28 -20.39 -23.86
C ALA A 74 -12.97 -19.69 -23.45
N GLU A 75 -12.29 -19.00 -24.38
CA GLU A 75 -11.07 -18.22 -24.11
C GLU A 75 -11.30 -17.19 -22.99
N TYR A 76 -12.39 -16.41 -23.11
CA TYR A 76 -12.74 -15.39 -22.13
C TYR A 76 -13.05 -15.98 -20.74
N LEU A 77 -13.80 -17.08 -20.69
CA LEU A 77 -14.09 -17.76 -19.43
C LEU A 77 -12.82 -18.34 -18.80
N ALA A 78 -11.90 -18.89 -19.60
CA ALA A 78 -10.61 -19.36 -19.13
C ALA A 78 -9.76 -18.22 -18.53
N GLU A 79 -9.69 -17.06 -19.18
CA GLU A 79 -9.03 -15.88 -18.62
C GLU A 79 -9.63 -15.42 -17.28
N GLU A 80 -10.95 -15.34 -17.18
CA GLU A 80 -11.62 -14.93 -15.94
C GLU A 80 -11.43 -15.95 -14.81
N ILE A 81 -11.40 -17.26 -15.13
CA ILE A 81 -11.06 -18.33 -14.16
C ILE A 81 -9.60 -18.18 -13.68
N LEU A 82 -8.65 -17.86 -14.57
CA LEU A 82 -7.26 -17.59 -14.19
C LEU A 82 -7.13 -16.34 -13.29
N LYS A 83 -7.88 -15.26 -13.61
CA LYS A 83 -7.95 -14.05 -12.77
C LYS A 83 -8.50 -14.39 -11.38
N LYS A 84 -9.59 -15.15 -11.28
CA LYS A 84 -10.14 -15.62 -10.00
C LYS A 84 -9.10 -16.40 -9.18
N ARG A 85 -8.46 -17.40 -9.78
CA ARG A 85 -7.42 -18.21 -9.12
C ARG A 85 -6.24 -17.38 -8.62
N ALA A 86 -5.83 -16.34 -9.36
CA ALA A 86 -4.75 -15.44 -8.93
C ALA A 86 -5.12 -14.62 -7.68
N ILE A 87 -6.39 -14.23 -7.52
CA ILE A 87 -6.92 -13.53 -6.33
C ILE A 87 -7.03 -14.49 -5.14
N GLU A 88 -7.46 -15.73 -5.35
CA GLU A 88 -7.50 -16.79 -4.32
C GLU A 88 -6.08 -17.10 -3.80
N ALA A 89 -5.13 -17.33 -4.71
CA ALA A 89 -3.72 -17.52 -4.36
C ALA A 89 -3.09 -16.29 -3.66
N LEU A 90 -3.50 -15.06 -4.01
CA LEU A 90 -3.06 -13.85 -3.29
C LEU A 90 -3.50 -13.91 -1.83
N LYS A 91 -4.77 -14.26 -1.59
CA LYS A 91 -5.32 -14.38 -0.22
C LYS A 91 -4.55 -15.43 0.58
N GLU A 92 -4.31 -16.62 0.02
CA GLU A 92 -3.56 -17.69 0.69
C GLU A 92 -2.13 -17.27 1.06
N ARG A 93 -1.39 -16.64 0.13
CA ARG A 93 -0.04 -16.14 0.41
C ARG A 93 -0.05 -15.08 1.51
N VAL A 94 -1.02 -14.17 1.51
CA VAL A 94 -1.15 -13.16 2.58
C VAL A 94 -1.54 -13.81 3.90
N ASP A 95 -2.48 -14.75 3.93
CA ASP A 95 -2.84 -15.51 5.13
C ASP A 95 -1.61 -16.24 5.72
N ALA A 96 -0.77 -16.86 4.87
CA ALA A 96 0.48 -17.51 5.27
C ALA A 96 1.52 -16.52 5.84
N ALA A 97 1.61 -15.30 5.30
CA ALA A 97 2.47 -14.25 5.84
C ALA A 97 1.96 -13.70 7.18
N LEU A 98 0.65 -13.44 7.30
CA LEU A 98 0.01 -12.93 8.52
C LEU A 98 0.05 -13.94 9.69
N LYS A 99 0.06 -15.25 9.40
CA LYS A 99 0.28 -16.30 10.41
C LYS A 99 1.62 -16.15 11.15
N LYS A 100 2.65 -15.55 10.53
CA LYS A 100 3.98 -15.33 11.14
C LYS A 100 4.04 -14.09 12.06
N LEU A 101 2.98 -13.28 12.10
CA LEU A 101 2.88 -12.11 12.98
C LEU A 101 2.29 -12.50 14.33
N ASN A 102 2.67 -11.78 15.38
CA ASN A 102 2.06 -11.92 16.71
C ASN A 102 0.73 -11.15 16.80
N ASP A 103 0.01 -11.28 17.91
CA ASP A 103 -1.34 -10.73 18.04
C ASP A 103 -1.37 -9.20 18.19
N GLU A 104 -0.36 -8.57 18.81
CA GLU A 104 -0.16 -7.11 18.77
C GLU A 104 0.01 -6.58 17.34
N GLU A 105 0.83 -7.26 16.54
CA GLU A 105 1.10 -6.89 15.14
C GLU A 105 -0.15 -7.07 14.27
N ARG A 106 -0.91 -8.15 14.48
CA ARG A 106 -2.20 -8.37 13.80
C ARG A 106 -3.23 -7.32 14.21
N PHE A 107 -3.33 -6.97 15.50
CA PHE A 107 -4.19 -5.89 15.98
C PHE A 107 -3.85 -4.55 15.32
N LEU A 108 -2.56 -4.20 15.20
CA LEU A 108 -2.12 -3.00 14.48
C LEU A 108 -2.51 -3.02 12.98
N LEU A 109 -2.52 -4.18 12.32
CA LEU A 109 -3.03 -4.31 10.95
C LEU A 109 -4.56 -4.18 10.87
N GLU A 110 -5.30 -4.70 11.87
CA GLU A 110 -6.74 -4.50 11.97
C GLU A 110 -7.12 -3.01 12.13
N VAL A 111 -6.36 -2.24 12.92
CA VAL A 111 -6.59 -0.79 13.08
C VAL A 111 -6.35 -0.04 11.76
N ARG A 112 -5.20 -0.27 11.12
CA ARG A 112 -4.77 0.54 9.96
C ARG A 112 -5.38 0.13 8.63
N TYR A 113 -5.35 -1.16 8.33
CA TYR A 113 -5.61 -1.67 6.98
C TYR A 113 -6.97 -2.35 6.86
N PHE A 114 -7.33 -3.19 7.84
CA PHE A 114 -8.48 -4.08 7.69
C PHE A 114 -9.79 -3.48 8.22
N GLY A 115 -9.75 -2.68 9.29
CA GLY A 115 -10.89 -1.94 9.84
C GLY A 115 -12.01 -2.81 10.41
N ARG A 116 -11.76 -4.08 10.75
CA ARG A 116 -12.79 -5.02 11.19
C ARG A 116 -13.13 -4.82 12.67
N LYS A 117 -14.08 -3.93 12.95
CA LYS A 117 -14.51 -3.58 14.33
C LYS A 117 -14.82 -4.79 15.22
N LYS A 118 -15.30 -5.92 14.67
CA LYS A 118 -15.52 -7.16 15.43
C LYS A 118 -14.20 -7.76 15.94
N LYS A 119 -13.22 -8.00 15.05
CA LYS A 119 -11.89 -8.52 15.43
C LYS A 119 -11.13 -7.59 16.36
N LEU A 120 -11.26 -6.27 16.17
CA LEU A 120 -10.68 -5.30 17.10
C LEU A 120 -11.19 -5.47 18.53
N ARG A 121 -12.48 -5.80 18.73
CA ARG A 121 -13.00 -6.14 20.07
C ARG A 121 -12.45 -7.47 20.58
N GLU A 122 -12.45 -8.51 19.74
CA GLU A 122 -11.91 -9.84 20.08
C GLU A 122 -10.45 -9.74 20.60
N PHE A 123 -9.60 -8.91 19.97
CA PHE A 123 -8.23 -8.65 20.46
C PHE A 123 -8.17 -7.92 21.82
N LEU A 124 -9.05 -6.94 22.05
CA LEU A 124 -9.12 -6.18 23.31
C LEU A 124 -9.66 -7.04 24.46
N GLU A 125 -10.65 -7.88 24.17
CA GLU A 125 -11.22 -8.87 25.10
C GLU A 125 -10.18 -9.93 25.48
N ALA A 126 -9.30 -10.32 24.54
CA ALA A 126 -8.13 -11.17 24.79
C ALA A 126 -6.96 -10.46 25.52
N GLY A 127 -7.12 -9.21 25.94
CA GLY A 127 -6.11 -8.47 26.70
C GLY A 127 -4.99 -7.80 25.89
N THR A 128 -5.14 -7.65 24.57
CA THR A 128 -4.15 -6.94 23.74
C THR A 128 -4.06 -5.46 24.15
N GLU A 129 -2.85 -4.97 24.41
CA GLU A 129 -2.64 -3.57 24.80
C GLU A 129 -3.15 -2.59 23.75
N ARG A 130 -3.88 -1.57 24.22
CA ARG A 130 -4.30 -0.45 23.36
C ARG A 130 -3.10 0.38 22.89
N PRO A 131 -3.17 1.04 21.71
CA PRO A 131 -2.11 1.94 21.30
C PRO A 131 -2.06 3.15 22.25
N GLY A 132 -0.97 3.31 23.01
CA GLY A 132 -0.83 4.39 23.98
C GLY A 132 -0.86 5.79 23.35
N SER A 133 0.28 6.27 22.84
CA SER A 133 0.34 7.56 22.12
C SER A 133 0.37 7.37 20.61
N GLU A 134 -0.22 8.31 19.86
CA GLU A 134 -0.21 8.29 18.39
C GLU A 134 1.23 8.24 17.82
N ARG A 135 2.19 8.91 18.48
CA ARG A 135 3.62 8.83 18.12
C ARG A 135 4.20 7.42 18.31
N SER A 136 3.82 6.71 19.38
CA SER A 136 4.23 5.31 19.58
C SER A 136 3.60 4.40 18.53
N TYR A 137 2.31 4.60 18.25
CA TYR A 137 1.55 3.87 17.24
C TYR A 137 2.21 3.95 15.84
N TYR A 138 2.49 5.14 15.30
CA TYR A 138 3.10 5.24 13.97
C TYR A 138 4.52 4.64 13.93
N ARG A 139 5.28 4.69 15.02
CA ARG A 139 6.60 4.02 15.11
C ARG A 139 6.47 2.49 15.15
N LYS A 140 5.46 1.93 15.83
CA LYS A 140 5.12 0.51 15.75
C LYS A 140 4.70 0.14 14.31
N GLN A 141 3.84 0.94 13.66
CA GLN A 141 3.38 0.73 12.27
C GLN A 141 4.53 0.74 11.24
N GLU A 142 5.51 1.64 11.34
CA GLU A 142 6.63 1.69 10.39
C GLU A 142 7.53 0.43 10.50
N ARG A 143 7.77 -0.03 11.72
CA ARG A 143 8.51 -1.29 12.00
C ARG A 143 7.73 -2.51 11.48
N LEU A 144 6.43 -2.55 11.76
CA LEU A 144 5.52 -3.59 11.30
C LEU A 144 5.47 -3.68 9.78
N LEU A 145 5.39 -2.55 9.06
CA LEU A 145 5.39 -2.55 7.59
C LEU A 145 6.68 -3.17 7.02
N LYS A 146 7.85 -2.89 7.62
CA LYS A 146 9.13 -3.51 7.22
C LYS A 146 9.12 -5.03 7.49
N LYS A 147 8.57 -5.46 8.64
CA LYS A 147 8.39 -6.89 8.97
C LYS A 147 7.43 -7.59 7.99
N VAL A 148 6.33 -6.95 7.63
CA VAL A 148 5.35 -7.48 6.66
C VAL A 148 5.97 -7.60 5.26
N ILE A 149 6.75 -6.62 4.80
CA ILE A 149 7.49 -6.71 3.54
C ILE A 149 8.45 -7.93 3.56
N SER A 150 9.17 -8.15 4.65
CA SER A 150 10.02 -9.35 4.81
C SER A 150 9.19 -10.65 4.81
N ALA A 151 8.05 -10.67 5.50
CA ALA A 151 7.15 -11.82 5.52
C ALA A 151 6.54 -12.13 4.14
N PHE A 152 6.22 -11.09 3.34
CA PHE A 152 5.76 -11.19 1.95
C PHE A 152 6.85 -11.75 1.03
N SER A 153 8.08 -11.25 1.11
CA SER A 153 9.22 -11.84 0.39
C SER A 153 9.41 -13.32 0.76
N GLY A 154 9.26 -13.66 2.05
CA GLY A 154 9.31 -15.04 2.57
C GLY A 154 8.12 -15.94 2.21
N VAL A 155 7.16 -15.49 1.39
CA VAL A 155 6.12 -16.31 0.73
C VAL A 155 6.11 -16.09 -0.80
N GLY A 156 7.19 -15.55 -1.37
CA GLY A 156 7.32 -15.28 -2.81
C GLY A 156 6.56 -14.06 -3.32
N LEU A 157 5.93 -13.26 -2.45
CA LEU A 157 5.19 -12.05 -2.81
C LEU A 157 6.12 -10.82 -2.81
N THR A 158 7.10 -10.80 -3.72
CA THR A 158 7.98 -9.64 -3.93
C THR A 158 7.32 -8.55 -4.78
N GLU A 159 7.95 -7.38 -4.90
CA GLU A 159 7.47 -6.28 -5.76
C GLU A 159 7.36 -6.74 -7.23
N GLU A 160 8.36 -7.48 -7.71
CA GLU A 160 8.47 -7.98 -9.08
C GLU A 160 7.44 -9.07 -9.35
N ALA A 161 7.27 -10.02 -8.42
CA ALA A 161 6.25 -11.06 -8.51
C ALA A 161 4.84 -10.44 -8.54
N PHE A 162 4.58 -9.46 -7.67
CA PHE A 162 3.32 -8.73 -7.62
C PHE A 162 3.03 -8.02 -8.95
N PHE A 163 3.97 -7.25 -9.49
CA PHE A 163 3.77 -6.53 -10.75
C PHE A 163 3.74 -7.44 -11.99
N ARG A 164 4.34 -8.64 -11.93
CA ARG A 164 4.22 -9.65 -12.98
C ARG A 164 2.84 -10.31 -12.99
N GLU A 165 2.39 -10.78 -11.83
CA GLU A 165 1.17 -11.60 -11.70
C GLU A 165 -0.11 -10.75 -11.70
N TYR A 166 -0.09 -9.55 -11.12
CA TYR A 166 -1.30 -8.73 -10.95
C TYR A 166 -1.43 -7.55 -11.93
N ARG A 167 -0.58 -7.46 -12.96
CA ARG A 167 -0.60 -6.37 -13.96
C ARG A 167 -1.95 -6.20 -14.64
N GLY A 168 -2.67 -7.29 -14.89
CA GLY A 168 -3.98 -7.31 -15.52
C GLY A 168 -5.11 -6.71 -14.68
N PHE A 169 -4.92 -6.56 -13.36
CA PHE A 169 -5.91 -5.98 -12.46
C PHE A 169 -5.74 -4.45 -12.41
N GLY A 170 -6.30 -3.75 -13.40
CA GLY A 170 -6.19 -2.29 -13.54
C GLY A 170 -6.59 -1.50 -12.28
N TRP A 171 -7.57 -1.99 -11.52
CA TRP A 171 -7.98 -1.42 -10.24
C TRP A 171 -6.91 -1.54 -9.15
N MET A 172 -6.22 -2.68 -9.07
CA MET A 172 -5.12 -2.94 -8.13
C MET A 172 -3.89 -2.08 -8.47
N MET A 173 -3.57 -1.98 -9.77
CA MET A 173 -2.53 -1.10 -10.30
C MET A 173 -2.84 0.39 -10.12
N SER A 174 -4.13 0.77 -10.10
CA SER A 174 -4.57 2.13 -9.74
C SER A 174 -4.35 2.41 -8.26
N ALA A 175 -4.79 1.51 -7.37
CA ALA A 175 -4.59 1.62 -5.93
C ALA A 175 -3.10 1.77 -5.56
N CYS A 176 -2.22 0.96 -6.15
CA CYS A 176 -0.78 1.06 -5.91
C CYS A 176 -0.18 2.42 -6.30
N ARG A 177 -0.67 3.03 -7.38
CA ARG A 177 -0.24 4.38 -7.81
C ARG A 177 -0.79 5.49 -6.92
N GLN A 178 -2.02 5.35 -6.42
CA GLN A 178 -2.61 6.30 -5.45
C GLN A 178 -1.86 6.28 -4.11
N ILE A 179 -1.53 5.09 -3.61
CA ILE A 179 -0.73 4.88 -2.40
C ILE A 179 0.69 5.42 -2.60
N GLY A 180 1.35 5.11 -3.72
CA GLY A 180 2.70 5.62 -4.02
C GLY A 180 2.79 7.13 -4.24
N SER A 181 1.66 7.79 -4.52
CA SER A 181 1.54 9.26 -4.58
C SER A 181 1.02 9.88 -3.27
N GLY A 182 0.93 9.11 -2.18
CA GLY A 182 0.54 9.58 -0.85
C GLY A 182 -0.95 9.84 -0.64
N ARG A 183 -1.81 9.52 -1.60
CA ARG A 183 -3.26 9.83 -1.58
C ARG A 183 -4.07 8.79 -0.78
N GLU A 184 -3.62 8.44 0.42
CA GLU A 184 -4.28 7.47 1.31
C GLU A 184 -5.48 8.05 2.11
N CYS A 185 -6.01 9.22 1.71
CA CYS A 185 -6.86 10.08 2.55
C CYS A 185 -8.10 9.40 3.19
N ALA A 186 -8.78 8.50 2.47
CA ALA A 186 -9.95 7.79 2.98
C ALA A 186 -9.62 6.60 3.92
N ALA A 187 -8.38 6.12 3.92
CA ALA A 187 -7.89 5.15 4.89
C ALA A 187 -7.42 5.86 6.16
N VAL A 188 -6.56 6.88 6.02
CA VAL A 188 -6.00 7.64 7.15
C VAL A 188 -7.09 8.30 8.01
N ARG A 189 -8.20 8.77 7.43
CA ARG A 189 -9.35 9.29 8.20
C ARG A 189 -10.02 8.22 9.06
N ARG A 190 -10.20 7.00 8.54
CA ARG A 190 -10.78 5.87 9.29
C ARG A 190 -9.82 5.34 10.37
N GLU A 191 -8.52 5.29 10.06
CA GLU A 191 -7.45 5.00 11.02
C GLU A 191 -7.50 5.99 12.20
N ARG A 192 -7.54 7.30 11.95
CA ARG A 192 -7.67 8.32 12.99
C ARG A 192 -8.95 8.16 13.82
N GLN A 193 -10.10 7.93 13.19
CA GLN A 193 -11.36 7.72 13.90
C GLN A 193 -11.31 6.48 14.81
N THR A 194 -10.76 5.36 14.33
CA THR A 194 -10.61 4.15 15.14
C THR A 194 -9.59 4.32 16.27
N LEU A 195 -8.51 5.07 16.08
CA LEU A 195 -7.58 5.43 17.16
C LEU A 195 -8.27 6.25 18.26
N THR A 196 -9.11 7.24 17.89
CA THR A 196 -9.91 8.01 18.85
C THR A 196 -10.93 7.12 19.59
N GLU A 197 -11.63 6.22 18.88
CA GLU A 197 -12.54 5.23 19.49
C GLU A 197 -11.82 4.29 20.48
N LEU A 198 -10.53 4.02 20.25
CA LEU A 198 -9.68 3.21 21.13
C LEU A 198 -9.04 4.01 22.30
N GLY A 199 -9.29 5.32 22.38
CA GLY A 199 -8.77 6.19 23.44
C GLY A 199 -7.35 6.71 23.22
N ALA A 200 -6.77 6.57 22.02
CA ALA A 200 -5.49 7.18 21.71
C ALA A 200 -5.66 8.71 21.54
N VAL A 201 -4.91 9.49 22.31
CA VAL A 201 -4.97 10.96 22.24
C VAL A 201 -4.42 11.45 20.89
N PRO A 202 -5.20 12.21 20.09
CA PRO A 202 -4.74 12.70 18.80
C PRO A 202 -3.68 13.79 18.97
N VAL A 203 -2.53 13.59 18.33
CA VAL A 203 -1.51 14.62 18.14
C VAL A 203 -1.97 15.51 17.00
N ARG A 204 -2.23 16.80 17.30
CA ARG A 204 -2.36 17.84 16.28
C ARG A 204 -1.03 17.92 15.52
N LEU A 205 -1.03 17.41 14.29
CA LEU A 205 0.05 17.61 13.32
C LEU A 205 -0.36 18.78 12.41
N PRO A 206 0.60 19.56 11.88
CA PRO A 206 0.33 20.87 11.25
C PRO A 206 -0.40 20.82 9.88
N PHE A 207 -1.04 19.70 9.54
CA PHE A 207 -1.86 19.53 8.33
C PHE A 207 -3.36 19.75 8.56
N ASP A 208 -3.78 20.14 9.77
CA ASP A 208 -5.14 20.67 10.05
C ASP A 208 -5.31 22.11 9.51
N GLY A 209 -4.87 22.36 8.28
CA GLY A 209 -5.25 23.55 7.53
C GLY A 209 -6.70 23.42 7.08
N PRO A 210 -7.52 24.48 7.17
CA PRO A 210 -8.90 24.42 6.72
C PRO A 210 -8.94 24.08 5.24
N ILE A 211 -9.77 23.08 4.87
CA ILE A 211 -10.14 22.88 3.47
C ILE A 211 -10.89 24.15 3.06
N ALA A 212 -10.24 24.98 2.26
CA ALA A 212 -10.87 26.17 1.70
C ALA A 212 -12.11 25.72 0.92
N ALA A 213 -13.28 26.08 1.44
CA ALA A 213 -14.53 25.88 0.73
C ALA A 213 -14.54 26.82 -0.47
N SER A 214 -14.12 26.32 -1.63
CA SER A 214 -14.26 27.00 -2.93
C SER A 214 -15.72 26.99 -3.36
N GLY A 215 -16.59 27.58 -2.53
CA GLY A 215 -17.96 27.91 -2.88
C GLY A 215 -17.95 29.13 -3.78
N GLY A 216 -17.89 28.90 -5.08
CA GLY A 216 -18.03 29.95 -6.09
C GLY A 216 -19.39 30.62 -5.96
N LYS A 217 -19.43 31.81 -5.37
CA LYS A 217 -20.58 32.72 -5.45
C LYS A 217 -20.41 33.58 -6.70
N GLU A 218 -20.75 33.04 -7.87
CA GLU A 218 -21.02 33.90 -9.02
C GLU A 218 -22.37 34.59 -8.81
N SER A 219 -22.31 35.92 -8.71
CA SER A 219 -23.48 36.76 -8.63
C SER A 219 -24.06 36.96 -10.02
N LEU A 220 -25.20 36.31 -10.33
CA LEU A 220 -26.09 36.84 -11.36
C LEU A 220 -26.98 37.93 -10.73
N ARG A 221 -26.56 39.18 -10.91
CA ARG A 221 -27.51 40.29 -11.02
C ARG A 221 -28.16 40.20 -12.39
N ILE A 222 -29.48 40.07 -12.45
CA ILE A 222 -30.25 40.59 -13.57
C ILE A 222 -31.34 41.48 -12.98
N SER A 223 -31.21 42.78 -13.25
CA SER A 223 -32.21 43.81 -13.03
C SER A 223 -32.44 44.46 -14.39
N GLY A 224 -33.68 44.37 -14.88
CA GLY A 224 -34.10 44.80 -16.21
C GLY A 224 -35.52 44.31 -16.44
#